data_AF-A0A7S0FTN3-F1
#
_entry.id   AF-A0A7S0FTN3-F1
#
_cell.length_a   1.000
_cell.length_b   1.000
_cell.length_c   1.000
_cell.angle_alpha   90.00
_cell.angle_beta   90.00
_cell.angle_gamma   90.00
#
_symmetry.space_group_name_H-M   'P 1'
#
loop_
_entity.id
_entity.type
_entity.pdbx_description
1 polymer ?
#
loop_
_entity_poly.entity_id
_entity_poly.type
_entity_poly.pdbx_seq_one_letter_code
_entity_poly.pdbx_strand_id
1 'polypeptide(L)'
;SAQQARNLSGPMTLALKLPVLHRAAVAIVVLCLLPGALRVQGARLNVGGGAPAVGRVLVLLRDLKAQVEMDGKRELRSYDKYQCWCEDTQARKTKDISDAKESITELQTLLTKLMGETASHGAEISQLSKDIAANHESVREATEVRTKEAVEYNSERSESEQCIGALEAAITFLTGAGTKKDAFLSTMQQAQMLSTIADLNKLFQKSVALRSASAQDIEALRRFLEPGMTALQAGQNNPFGDYAPQSTRIQGILHGMYDSFTAQLEKANAEEASRQKAFEELMQTKQAELAALQAALEKQKSDEAQKKKILADSRMSKKDTEVQLNADETLLQDTKDGCRRMASAWAERSRLRTQELVGMAKAIDILGNPQAMETFRDSAMTFTQLSVSSARRHQTAGGGAIAYKQLRELVSQHHSMNLAKLAAKVHEGGPFEKVIAMIDHMVSAIRREEARDIEHRDRCQNSQAKNQNDLTDLADKASKVTSEIERMQDAEEQLASKIA
;
A
#
# COMPACT_ATOMS: atom_id res chain seq x y z
N SER A 1 10.39 -30.21 35.90
CA SER A 1 11.67 -29.67 35.41
C SER A 1 11.58 -28.16 35.39
N ALA A 2 12.47 -27.52 36.11
CA ALA A 2 12.44 -26.10 36.43
C ALA A 2 12.83 -25.19 35.25
N GLN A 3 12.47 -23.91 35.40
CA GLN A 3 13.09 -22.71 34.80
C GLN A 3 12.98 -22.54 33.28
N GLN A 4 11.95 -21.79 32.85
CA GLN A 4 12.05 -20.59 31.99
C GLN A 4 10.64 -20.10 31.62
N ALA A 5 10.01 -19.34 32.51
CA ALA A 5 8.72 -18.70 32.23
C ALA A 5 8.65 -17.33 32.92
N ARG A 6 9.65 -16.49 32.66
CA ARG A 6 9.60 -15.03 32.87
C ARG A 6 10.47 -14.40 31.81
N ASN A 7 9.82 -13.73 30.85
CA ASN A 7 10.30 -12.81 29.83
C ASN A 7 9.71 -13.20 28.48
N LEU A 8 8.60 -12.55 28.12
CA LEU A 8 8.16 -12.16 26.77
C LEU A 8 6.72 -11.62 26.86
N SER A 9 6.52 -10.63 27.73
CA SER A 9 5.36 -9.74 27.66
C SER A 9 5.82 -8.45 27.01
N GLY A 10 5.79 -8.43 25.68
CA GLY A 10 5.98 -7.22 24.89
C GLY A 10 4.79 -7.06 23.96
N PRO A 11 3.83 -6.15 24.23
CA PRO A 11 2.93 -5.72 23.18
C PRO A 11 3.78 -4.93 22.18
N MET A 12 4.03 -5.51 21.00
CA MET A 12 4.64 -4.82 19.88
C MET A 12 3.55 -3.92 19.26
N THR A 13 3.10 -2.93 20.03
CA THR A 13 2.37 -1.78 19.52
C THR A 13 3.37 -0.92 18.78
N LEU A 14 3.57 -1.22 17.49
CA LEU A 14 4.17 -0.29 16.55
C LEU A 14 3.16 0.85 16.37
N ALA A 15 3.13 1.75 17.35
CA ALA A 15 2.46 3.03 17.23
C ALA A 15 3.22 3.80 16.15
N LEU A 16 2.71 3.72 14.92
CA LEU A 16 3.05 4.60 13.82
C LEU A 16 2.69 6.02 14.28
N LYS A 17 3.62 6.69 14.95
CA LYS A 17 3.54 8.12 15.23
C LYS A 17 3.71 8.82 13.89
N LEU A 18 2.60 8.94 13.16
CA LEU A 18 2.45 10.06 12.23
C LEU A 18 2.68 11.32 13.06
N PRO A 19 3.67 12.18 12.72
CA PRO A 19 3.65 13.51 13.24
C PRO A 19 2.41 14.19 12.63
N VAL A 20 1.35 14.24 13.44
CA VAL A 20 0.25 15.19 13.30
C VAL A 20 0.87 16.53 12.96
N LEU A 21 0.72 16.95 11.70
CA LEU A 21 1.06 18.27 11.22
C LEU A 21 0.33 19.26 12.13
N HIS A 22 1.09 19.79 13.10
CA HIS A 22 0.66 20.87 13.94
C HIS A 22 0.26 22.02 13.01
N ARG A 23 -1.05 22.29 12.99
CA ARG A 23 -1.65 23.51 12.43
C ARG A 23 -1.08 24.71 13.19
N ALA A 24 0.12 25.14 12.82
CA ALA A 24 0.60 26.47 13.11
C ALA A 24 -0.12 27.39 12.12
N ALA A 25 -1.27 27.91 12.57
CA ALA A 25 -1.96 29.01 11.92
C ALA A 25 -0.98 30.18 11.78
N VAL A 26 -0.38 30.32 10.60
CA VAL A 26 0.24 31.58 10.18
C VAL A 26 -0.91 32.55 10.01
N ALA A 27 -1.19 33.29 11.08
CA ALA A 27 -2.03 34.48 11.02
C ALA A 27 -1.32 35.49 10.10
N ILE A 28 -1.61 35.39 8.80
CA ILE A 28 -1.36 36.46 7.85
C ILE A 28 -2.28 37.58 8.28
N VAL A 29 -1.70 38.62 8.88
CA VAL A 29 -2.32 39.93 9.07
C VAL A 29 -2.74 40.41 7.69
N VAL A 30 -4.00 40.16 7.32
CA VAL A 30 -4.69 40.80 6.21
C VAL A 30 -4.90 42.25 6.63
N LEU A 31 -3.89 43.08 6.40
CA LEU A 31 -4.03 44.52 6.50
C LEU A 31 -4.76 45.01 5.24
N CYS A 32 -6.01 45.40 5.46
CA CYS A 32 -6.95 46.02 4.53
C CYS A 32 -6.28 46.89 3.45
N LEU A 33 -6.40 46.47 2.19
CA LEU A 33 -6.33 47.36 1.03
C LEU A 33 -7.67 48.12 0.91
N LEU A 34 -7.80 49.16 1.71
CA LEU A 34 -8.60 50.33 1.34
C LEU A 34 -7.80 51.13 0.30
N PRO A 35 -8.44 51.74 -0.72
CA PRO A 35 -7.78 52.64 -1.65
C PRO A 35 -7.46 53.96 -0.94
N GLY A 36 -6.40 53.93 -0.13
CA GLY A 36 -5.76 55.12 0.41
C GLY A 36 -4.93 55.76 -0.68
N ALA A 37 -5.42 56.87 -1.22
CA ALA A 37 -4.64 57.77 -2.06
C ALA A 37 -3.29 58.06 -1.38
N LEU A 38 -2.22 57.44 -1.88
CA LEU A 38 -0.86 57.85 -1.56
C LEU A 38 -0.66 59.20 -2.24
N ARG A 39 -1.10 60.26 -1.55
CA ARG A 39 -0.54 61.59 -1.75
C ARG A 39 0.96 61.41 -1.55
N VAL A 40 1.70 61.45 -2.65
CA VAL A 40 3.06 61.99 -2.63
C VAL A 40 2.91 63.33 -1.93
N GLN A 41 3.26 63.37 -0.65
CA GLN A 41 3.62 64.63 -0.01
C GLN A 41 4.88 65.04 -0.76
N GLY A 42 4.67 65.75 -1.86
CA GLY A 42 5.67 66.64 -2.40
C GLY A 42 6.00 67.54 -1.22
N ALA A 43 7.18 67.33 -0.64
CA ALA A 43 7.77 68.30 0.24
C ALA A 43 7.78 69.61 -0.56
N ARG A 44 6.80 70.47 -0.29
CA ARG A 44 6.86 71.86 -0.72
C ARG A 44 8.01 72.44 0.07
N LEU A 45 9.20 72.40 -0.52
CA LEU A 45 10.31 73.24 -0.10
C LEU A 45 9.78 74.67 -0.17
N ASN A 46 9.48 75.23 0.99
CA ASN A 46 9.18 76.63 1.15
C ASN A 46 10.42 77.39 0.67
N VAL A 47 10.35 77.96 -0.53
CA VAL A 47 11.43 78.74 -1.13
C VAL A 47 11.47 80.09 -0.41
N GLY A 48 12.07 80.10 0.78
CA GLY A 48 12.65 81.31 1.35
C GLY A 48 13.91 81.63 0.56
N GLY A 49 13.93 82.78 -0.13
CA GLY A 49 15.11 83.28 -0.81
C GLY A 49 16.26 83.49 0.17
N GLY A 50 17.41 82.85 -0.08
CA GLY A 50 18.62 83.08 0.71
C GLY A 50 19.76 82.08 0.52
N ALA A 51 19.50 80.81 0.20
CA ALA A 51 20.58 79.83 0.00
C ALA A 51 21.00 79.71 -1.48
N PRO A 52 22.31 79.76 -1.81
CA PRO A 52 22.81 79.51 -3.16
C PRO A 52 22.35 78.15 -3.70
N ALA A 53 22.10 78.03 -5.02
CA ALA A 53 21.57 76.82 -5.65
C ALA A 53 22.39 75.54 -5.32
N VAL A 54 23.72 75.68 -5.17
CA VAL A 54 24.64 74.59 -4.77
C VAL A 54 24.39 74.09 -3.35
N GLY A 55 23.99 74.97 -2.43
CA GLY A 55 23.64 74.60 -1.06
C GLY A 55 22.45 73.62 -1.00
N ARG A 56 21.45 73.81 -1.89
CA ARG A 56 20.32 72.88 -2.00
C ARG A 56 20.73 71.52 -2.56
N VAL A 57 21.64 71.48 -3.53
CA VAL A 57 22.18 70.24 -4.09
C VAL A 57 22.98 69.46 -3.04
N LEU A 58 23.75 70.15 -2.19
CA LEU A 58 24.47 69.52 -1.09
C LEU A 58 23.54 68.89 -0.05
N VAL A 59 22.44 69.55 0.30
CA VAL A 59 21.43 68.97 1.20
C VAL A 59 20.83 67.72 0.56
N LEU A 60 20.43 67.80 -0.71
CA LEU A 60 19.89 66.66 -1.45
C LEU A 60 20.86 65.47 -1.51
N LEU A 61 22.15 65.69 -1.78
CA LEU A 61 23.16 64.62 -1.82
C LEU A 61 23.39 63.98 -0.44
N ARG A 62 23.36 64.77 0.63
CA ARG A 62 23.45 64.26 2.00
C ARG A 62 22.24 63.40 2.36
N ASP A 63 21.04 63.87 2.01
CA ASP A 63 19.80 63.14 2.26
C ASP A 63 19.75 61.84 1.46
N LEU A 64 20.11 61.88 0.18
CA LEU A 64 20.16 60.68 -0.67
C LEU A 64 21.21 59.68 -0.15
N LYS A 65 22.39 60.16 0.30
CA LYS A 65 23.41 59.29 0.91
C LYS A 65 22.86 58.60 2.16
N ALA A 66 22.22 59.35 3.05
CA ALA A 66 21.60 58.80 4.26
C ALA A 66 20.51 57.78 3.93
N GLN A 67 19.72 58.04 2.88
CA GLN A 67 18.70 57.11 2.39
C GLN A 67 19.32 55.81 1.86
N VAL A 68 20.37 55.89 1.04
CA VAL A 68 21.09 54.72 0.52
C VAL A 68 21.70 53.87 1.65
N GLU A 69 22.24 54.51 2.70
CA GLU A 69 22.72 53.81 3.90
C GLU A 69 21.60 53.11 4.66
N MET A 70 20.44 53.75 4.81
CA MET A 70 19.26 53.11 5.43
C MET A 70 18.71 51.95 4.59
N ASP A 71 18.64 52.10 3.27
CA ASP A 71 18.22 51.05 2.35
C ASP A 71 19.17 49.86 2.40
N GLY A 72 20.48 50.09 2.46
CA GLY A 72 21.48 49.04 2.68
C GLY A 72 21.25 48.26 3.96
N LYS A 73 20.97 48.94 5.09
CA LYS A 73 20.65 48.28 6.37
C LYS A 73 19.32 47.51 6.34
N ARG A 74 18.32 48.00 5.59
CA ARG A 74 17.05 47.28 5.39
C ARG A 74 17.25 46.02 4.55
N GLU A 75 17.97 46.14 3.44
CA GLU A 75 18.28 45.01 2.56
C GLU A 75 19.12 43.95 3.29
N LEU A 76 20.15 44.35 4.05
CA LEU A 76 20.97 43.43 4.83
C LEU A 76 20.13 42.55 5.75
N ARG A 77 19.21 43.16 6.52
CA ARG A 77 18.31 42.39 7.41
C ARG A 77 17.41 41.41 6.66
N SER A 78 16.98 41.74 5.45
CA SER A 78 16.20 40.83 4.61
C SER A 78 17.07 39.70 4.04
N TYR A 79 18.30 40.02 3.66
CA TYR A 79 19.27 39.04 3.15
C TYR A 79 19.70 38.06 4.24
N ASP A 80 19.98 38.52 5.46
CA ASP A 80 20.33 37.65 6.60
C ASP A 80 19.22 36.64 6.87
N LYS A 81 17.95 37.07 6.89
CA LYS A 81 16.80 36.18 7.03
C LYS A 81 16.70 35.17 5.89
N TYR A 82 16.96 35.60 4.66
CA TYR A 82 16.93 34.72 3.50
C TYR A 82 18.06 33.69 3.56
N GLN A 83 19.26 34.08 4.03
CA GLN A 83 20.37 33.16 4.23
C GLN A 83 20.06 32.11 5.31
N CYS A 84 19.49 32.52 6.46
CA CYS A 84 19.05 31.56 7.47
C CYS A 84 18.02 30.58 6.90
N TRP A 85 17.03 31.08 6.15
CA TRP A 85 16.05 30.22 5.47
C TRP A 85 16.71 29.23 4.49
N CYS A 86 17.71 29.68 3.74
CA CYS A 86 18.49 28.84 2.84
C CYS A 86 19.21 27.71 3.60
N GLU A 87 19.92 28.03 4.68
CA GLU A 87 20.65 27.06 5.50
C GLU A 87 19.68 26.03 6.13
N ASP A 88 18.63 26.51 6.79
CA ASP A 88 17.63 25.66 7.46
C ASP A 88 16.89 24.75 6.48
N THR A 89 16.50 25.29 5.32
CA THR A 89 15.75 24.52 4.31
C THR A 89 16.64 23.47 3.66
N GLN A 90 17.89 23.81 3.34
CA GLN A 90 18.83 22.83 2.79
C GLN A 90 19.17 21.73 3.80
N ALA A 91 19.38 22.07 5.07
CA ALA A 91 19.64 21.10 6.13
C ALA A 91 18.45 20.14 6.32
N ARG A 92 17.24 20.69 6.43
CA ARG A 92 16.00 19.91 6.55
C ARG A 92 15.81 18.98 5.36
N LYS A 93 15.90 19.50 4.13
CA LYS A 93 15.67 18.71 2.92
C LYS A 93 16.73 17.65 2.69
N THR A 94 17.99 17.93 3.05
CA THR A 94 19.06 16.91 3.01
C THR A 94 18.76 15.77 3.98
N LYS A 95 18.24 16.08 5.16
CA LYS A 95 17.79 15.07 6.12
C LYS A 95 16.59 14.29 5.60
N ASP A 96 15.54 14.97 5.14
CA ASP A 96 14.33 14.32 4.58
C ASP A 96 14.70 13.33 3.46
N ILE A 97 15.62 13.72 2.56
CA ILE A 97 16.14 12.86 1.48
C ILE A 97 16.89 11.63 2.03
N SER A 98 17.70 11.80 3.07
CA SER A 98 18.42 10.69 3.71
C SER A 98 17.45 9.71 4.36
N ASP A 99 16.52 10.21 5.16
CA ASP A 99 15.51 9.42 5.87
C ASP A 99 14.58 8.68 4.87
N ALA A 100 14.23 9.33 3.74
CA ALA A 100 13.46 8.70 2.67
C ALA A 100 14.23 7.58 1.97
N LYS A 101 15.54 7.74 1.72
CA LYS A 101 16.39 6.68 1.14
C LYS A 101 16.50 5.46 2.05
N GLU A 102 16.65 5.68 3.35
CA GLU A 102 16.64 4.61 4.36
C GLU A 102 15.28 3.92 4.42
N SER A 103 14.19 4.68 4.43
CA SER A 103 12.84 4.11 4.40
C SER A 103 12.59 3.24 3.15
N ILE A 104 13.11 3.65 1.98
CA ILE A 104 13.02 2.85 0.76
C ILE A 104 13.78 1.53 0.90
N THR A 105 14.98 1.50 1.47
CA THR A 105 15.75 0.25 1.63
C THR A 105 15.11 -0.69 2.65
N GLU A 106 14.55 -0.16 3.73
CA GLU A 106 13.77 -0.92 4.70
C GLU A 106 12.52 -1.53 4.05
N LEU A 107 11.75 -0.73 3.29
CA LEU A 107 10.57 -1.20 2.56
C LEU A 107 10.92 -2.27 1.51
N GLN A 108 12.04 -2.15 0.81
CA GLN A 108 12.51 -3.18 -0.14
C GLN A 108 12.82 -4.51 0.56
N THR A 109 13.47 -4.44 1.71
CA THR A 109 13.79 -5.61 2.52
C THR A 109 12.51 -6.28 3.03
N LEU A 110 11.57 -5.48 3.53
CA LEU A 110 10.26 -5.94 3.99
C LEU A 110 9.46 -6.59 2.86
N LEU A 111 9.41 -5.97 1.67
CA LEU A 111 8.73 -6.53 0.50
C LEU A 111 9.29 -7.90 0.10
N THR A 112 10.63 -8.03 0.07
CA THR A 112 11.28 -9.31 -0.26
C THR A 112 10.93 -10.39 0.76
N LYS A 113 10.92 -10.03 2.05
CA LYS A 113 10.50 -10.92 3.14
C LYS A 113 9.03 -11.35 2.98
N LEU A 114 8.12 -10.40 2.77
CA LEU A 114 6.69 -10.67 2.62
C LEU A 114 6.38 -11.52 1.38
N MET A 115 7.10 -11.31 0.27
CA MET A 115 6.98 -12.16 -0.91
C MET A 115 7.38 -13.61 -0.62
N GLY A 116 8.47 -13.81 0.13
CA GLY A 116 8.90 -15.14 0.58
C GLY A 116 7.89 -15.80 1.52
N GLU A 117 7.41 -15.07 2.53
CA GLU A 117 6.40 -15.57 3.48
C GLU A 117 5.10 -15.94 2.75
N THR A 118 4.62 -15.09 1.85
CA THR A 118 3.39 -15.37 1.07
C THR A 118 3.55 -16.61 0.20
N ALA A 119 4.71 -16.82 -0.41
CA ALA A 119 4.99 -18.01 -1.20
C ALA A 119 5.04 -19.29 -0.33
N SER A 120 5.64 -19.22 0.87
CA SER A 120 5.64 -20.33 1.84
C SER A 120 4.22 -20.69 2.25
N HIS A 121 3.41 -19.70 2.64
CA HIS A 121 2.01 -19.90 3.00
C HIS A 121 1.21 -20.53 1.84
N GLY A 122 1.41 -20.06 0.60
CA GLY A 122 0.76 -20.65 -0.57
C GLY A 122 1.12 -22.14 -0.78
N ALA A 123 2.38 -22.52 -0.54
CA ALA A 123 2.82 -23.92 -0.60
C ALA A 123 2.21 -24.77 0.54
N GLU A 124 2.19 -24.24 1.75
CA GLU A 124 1.60 -24.89 2.93
C GLU A 124 0.09 -25.10 2.78
N ILE A 125 -0.65 -24.10 2.26
CA ILE A 125 -2.08 -24.21 1.94
C ILE A 125 -2.33 -25.31 0.91
N SER A 126 -1.49 -25.39 -0.13
CA SER A 126 -1.58 -26.42 -1.16
C SER A 126 -1.34 -27.82 -0.59
N GLN A 127 -0.37 -27.97 0.30
CA GLN A 127 -0.08 -29.24 0.97
C GLN A 127 -1.22 -29.65 1.92
N LEU A 128 -1.69 -28.74 2.78
CA LEU A 128 -2.80 -29.01 3.70
C LEU A 128 -4.08 -29.42 2.95
N SER A 129 -4.35 -28.81 1.79
CA SER A 129 -5.48 -29.19 0.95
C SER A 129 -5.38 -30.63 0.42
N LYS A 130 -4.16 -31.09 0.08
CA LYS A 130 -3.92 -32.48 -0.31
C LYS A 130 -4.05 -33.44 0.86
N ASP A 131 -3.55 -33.07 2.03
CA ASP A 131 -3.62 -33.90 3.24
C ASP A 131 -5.07 -34.08 3.69
N ILE A 132 -5.90 -33.04 3.60
CA ILE A 132 -7.35 -33.12 3.84
C ILE A 132 -8.02 -34.08 2.86
N ALA A 133 -7.69 -33.99 1.56
CA ALA A 133 -8.24 -34.90 0.55
C ALA A 133 -7.82 -36.37 0.81
N ALA A 134 -6.56 -36.59 1.19
CA ALA A 134 -6.05 -37.92 1.53
C ALA A 134 -6.70 -38.49 2.80
N ASN A 135 -6.98 -37.65 3.81
CA ASN A 135 -7.72 -38.05 5.00
C ASN A 135 -9.16 -38.47 4.66
N HIS A 136 -9.88 -37.67 3.87
CA HIS A 136 -11.22 -38.01 3.39
C HIS A 136 -11.25 -39.34 2.63
N GLU A 137 -10.26 -39.58 1.77
CA GLU A 137 -10.14 -40.83 1.03
C GLU A 137 -9.85 -42.02 1.96
N SER A 138 -8.94 -41.85 2.93
CA SER A 138 -8.65 -42.88 3.93
C SER A 138 -9.89 -43.26 4.75
N VAL A 139 -10.70 -42.25 5.13
CA VAL A 139 -11.97 -42.46 5.83
C VAL A 139 -12.96 -43.25 4.97
N ARG A 140 -13.07 -42.90 3.67
CA ARG A 140 -13.93 -43.59 2.72
C ARG A 140 -13.54 -45.06 2.57
N GLU A 141 -12.26 -45.32 2.30
CA GLU A 141 -11.72 -46.68 2.14
C GLU A 141 -11.93 -47.53 3.41
N ALA A 142 -11.60 -46.98 4.59
CA ALA A 142 -11.81 -47.68 5.85
C ALA A 142 -13.30 -48.00 6.09
N THR A 143 -14.20 -47.08 5.76
CA THR A 143 -15.65 -47.27 5.90
C THR A 143 -16.16 -48.33 4.93
N GLU A 144 -15.68 -48.36 3.69
CA GLU A 144 -16.03 -49.37 2.70
C GLU A 144 -15.57 -50.77 3.12
N VAL A 145 -14.34 -50.90 3.62
CA VAL A 145 -13.81 -52.17 4.15
C VAL A 145 -14.66 -52.62 5.34
N ARG A 146 -14.90 -51.73 6.31
CA ARG A 146 -15.70 -52.06 7.50
C ARG A 146 -17.11 -52.48 7.16
N THR A 147 -17.75 -51.83 6.19
CA THR A 147 -19.10 -52.18 5.73
C THR A 147 -19.13 -53.59 5.13
N LYS A 148 -18.12 -53.97 4.34
CA LYS A 148 -18.00 -55.33 3.79
C LYS A 148 -17.79 -56.36 4.88
N GLU A 149 -16.85 -56.13 5.80
CA GLU A 149 -16.58 -57.03 6.93
C GLU A 149 -17.81 -57.22 7.83
N ALA A 150 -18.56 -56.15 8.10
CA ALA A 150 -19.79 -56.23 8.91
C ALA A 150 -20.88 -57.07 8.22
N VAL A 151 -21.01 -56.97 6.89
CA VAL A 151 -21.97 -57.77 6.12
C VAL A 151 -21.57 -59.25 6.13
N GLU A 152 -20.29 -59.54 5.91
CA GLU A 152 -19.74 -60.91 5.93
C GLU A 152 -19.93 -61.54 7.32
N TYR A 153 -19.56 -60.83 8.39
CA TYR A 153 -19.76 -61.28 9.77
C TYR A 153 -21.23 -61.54 10.09
N ASN A 154 -22.15 -60.64 9.73
CA ASN A 154 -23.57 -60.84 10.02
C ASN A 154 -24.14 -62.07 9.28
N SER A 155 -23.66 -62.34 8.06
CA SER A 155 -24.01 -63.55 7.32
C SER A 155 -23.47 -64.81 8.03
N GLU A 156 -22.19 -64.84 8.36
CA GLU A 156 -21.55 -65.98 9.06
C GLU A 156 -22.17 -66.23 10.43
N ARG A 157 -22.47 -65.17 11.17
CA ARG A 157 -23.17 -65.21 12.46
C ARG A 157 -24.55 -65.86 12.30
N SER A 158 -25.36 -65.38 11.36
CA SER A 158 -26.71 -65.92 11.14
C SER A 158 -26.67 -67.40 10.73
N GLU A 159 -25.68 -67.81 9.92
CA GLU A 159 -25.52 -69.21 9.55
C GLU A 159 -25.09 -70.08 10.75
N SER A 160 -24.20 -69.56 11.58
CA SER A 160 -23.74 -70.24 12.80
C SER A 160 -24.87 -70.40 13.81
N GLU A 161 -25.68 -69.36 14.06
CA GLU A 161 -26.85 -69.42 14.95
C GLU A 161 -27.90 -70.43 14.45
N GLN A 162 -28.16 -70.48 13.13
CA GLN A 162 -29.04 -71.48 12.53
C GLN A 162 -28.50 -72.91 12.72
N CYS A 163 -27.19 -73.12 12.55
CA CYS A 163 -26.55 -74.42 12.76
C CYS A 163 -26.64 -74.85 14.24
N ILE A 164 -26.37 -73.94 15.18
CA ILE A 164 -26.45 -74.20 16.63
C ILE A 164 -27.88 -74.61 17.02
N GLY A 165 -28.89 -73.84 16.62
CA GLY A 165 -30.29 -74.13 16.98
C GLY A 165 -30.79 -75.47 16.40
N ALA A 166 -30.32 -75.84 15.22
CA ALA A 166 -30.66 -77.13 14.64
C ALA A 166 -29.91 -78.31 15.29
N LEU A 167 -28.64 -78.12 15.66
CA LEU A 167 -27.89 -79.11 16.43
C LEU A 167 -28.52 -79.31 17.82
N GLU A 168 -28.97 -78.25 18.48
CA GLU A 168 -29.70 -78.31 19.76
C GLU A 168 -31.01 -79.10 19.63
N ALA A 169 -31.79 -78.83 18.58
CA ALA A 169 -33.02 -79.56 18.30
C ALA A 169 -32.75 -81.06 18.04
N ALA A 170 -31.70 -81.38 17.29
CA ALA A 170 -31.28 -82.76 17.02
C ALA A 170 -30.81 -83.50 18.29
N ILE A 171 -30.00 -82.85 19.12
CA ILE A 171 -29.53 -83.39 20.41
C ILE A 171 -30.72 -83.66 21.34
N THR A 172 -31.66 -82.71 21.45
CA THR A 172 -32.85 -82.82 22.30
C THR A 172 -33.79 -83.95 21.83
N PHE A 173 -33.97 -84.10 20.51
CA PHE A 173 -34.73 -85.20 19.93
C PHE A 173 -34.11 -86.56 20.27
N LEU A 174 -32.80 -86.71 20.08
CA LEU A 174 -32.09 -87.97 20.33
C LEU A 174 -32.05 -88.34 21.83
N THR A 175 -31.97 -87.36 22.73
CA THR A 175 -31.99 -87.60 24.20
C THR A 175 -33.40 -87.90 24.72
N GLY A 176 -34.43 -87.27 24.15
CA GLY A 176 -35.83 -87.53 24.47
C GLY A 176 -36.36 -88.88 23.93
N ALA A 177 -35.80 -89.40 22.84
CA ALA A 177 -36.19 -90.68 22.25
C ALA A 177 -35.81 -91.91 23.11
N GLY A 178 -34.81 -91.79 23.99
CA GLY A 178 -34.32 -92.90 24.82
C GLY A 178 -34.97 -93.05 26.21
N THR A 179 -35.73 -92.05 26.68
CA THR A 179 -36.17 -91.97 28.09
C THR A 179 -37.66 -92.23 28.32
N LYS A 180 -38.48 -92.29 27.26
CA LYS A 180 -39.91 -92.64 27.37
C LYS A 180 -40.15 -94.09 26.94
N LYS A 181 -40.08 -95.01 27.91
CA LYS A 181 -40.24 -96.45 27.68
C LYS A 181 -41.65 -96.93 27.29
N ASP A 182 -42.68 -96.08 27.18
CA ASP A 182 -44.07 -96.56 27.03
C ASP A 182 -44.99 -95.78 26.07
N ALA A 183 -44.48 -95.15 25.01
CA ALA A 183 -45.37 -94.54 23.99
C ALA A 183 -45.05 -95.03 22.59
N PHE A 184 -45.81 -96.04 22.17
CA PHE A 184 -46.02 -96.47 20.79
C PHE A 184 -46.10 -95.26 19.83
N LEU A 185 -45.26 -95.30 18.79
CA LEU A 185 -45.09 -94.29 17.75
C LEU A 185 -46.43 -93.82 17.18
N SER A 186 -46.88 -92.64 17.62
CA SER A 186 -47.93 -91.91 16.91
C SER A 186 -47.33 -91.30 15.64
N THR A 187 -48.12 -91.22 14.57
CA THR A 187 -47.78 -90.63 13.26
C THR A 187 -47.19 -89.21 13.38
N MET A 188 -47.45 -88.53 14.50
CA MET A 188 -46.93 -87.21 14.83
C MET A 188 -45.42 -87.21 15.16
N GLN A 189 -44.90 -88.22 15.87
CA GLN A 189 -43.45 -88.35 16.14
C GLN A 189 -42.67 -88.73 14.88
N GLN A 190 -43.27 -89.47 13.94
CA GLN A 190 -42.65 -89.80 12.65
C GLN A 190 -42.53 -88.57 11.74
N ALA A 191 -43.53 -87.67 11.75
CA ALA A 191 -43.45 -86.40 11.04
C ALA A 191 -42.36 -85.48 11.63
N GLN A 192 -42.24 -85.44 12.95
CA GLN A 192 -41.21 -84.68 13.66
C GLN A 192 -39.79 -85.24 13.43
N MET A 193 -39.67 -86.56 13.28
CA MET A 193 -38.42 -87.22 12.90
C MET A 193 -38.03 -86.87 11.46
N LEU A 194 -38.96 -86.92 10.52
CA LEU A 194 -38.69 -86.59 9.12
C LEU A 194 -38.38 -85.10 8.93
N SER A 195 -39.01 -84.19 9.68
CA SER A 195 -38.70 -82.76 9.60
C SER A 195 -37.30 -82.46 10.17
N THR A 196 -36.94 -83.03 11.32
CA THR A 196 -35.61 -82.85 11.92
C THR A 196 -34.50 -83.46 11.06
N ILE A 197 -34.74 -84.62 10.43
CA ILE A 197 -33.84 -85.23 9.44
C ILE A 197 -33.73 -84.36 8.18
N ALA A 198 -34.82 -83.78 7.70
CA ALA A 198 -34.80 -82.88 6.54
C ALA A 198 -34.07 -81.56 6.83
N ASP A 199 -34.24 -81.01 8.04
CA ASP A 199 -33.55 -79.82 8.50
C ASP A 199 -32.05 -80.07 8.68
N LEU A 200 -31.68 -81.21 9.28
CA LEU A 200 -30.28 -81.66 9.33
C LEU A 200 -29.71 -81.85 7.92
N ASN A 201 -30.41 -82.53 7.02
CA ASN A 201 -29.94 -82.74 5.63
C ASN A 201 -29.76 -81.40 4.87
N LYS A 202 -30.67 -80.44 5.06
CA LYS A 202 -30.53 -79.09 4.48
C LYS A 202 -29.31 -78.36 5.03
N LEU A 203 -29.00 -78.53 6.32
CA LEU A 203 -27.82 -77.93 6.94
C LEU A 203 -26.53 -78.62 6.50
N PHE A 204 -26.53 -79.93 6.31
CA PHE A 204 -25.40 -80.67 5.74
C PHE A 204 -25.16 -80.35 4.26
N GLN A 205 -26.17 -79.85 3.53
CA GLN A 205 -25.98 -79.32 2.19
C GLN A 205 -25.39 -77.89 2.18
N LYS A 206 -25.45 -77.15 3.30
CA LYS A 206 -24.72 -75.88 3.46
C LYS A 206 -23.28 -76.16 3.89
N SER A 207 -22.32 -75.58 3.17
CA SER A 207 -20.90 -75.95 3.19
C SER A 207 -20.13 -75.74 4.50
N VAL A 208 -20.68 -75.01 5.47
CA VAL A 208 -19.99 -74.65 6.72
C VAL A 208 -20.05 -75.79 7.76
N ALA A 209 -21.16 -76.54 7.83
CA ALA A 209 -21.34 -77.68 8.74
C ALA A 209 -20.37 -78.85 8.51
N LEU A 210 -19.82 -78.96 7.29
CA LEU A 210 -18.91 -80.02 6.87
C LEU A 210 -17.43 -79.73 7.20
N ARG A 211 -17.06 -78.51 7.60
CA ARG A 211 -15.65 -78.13 7.84
C ARG A 211 -15.13 -78.50 9.24
N SER A 212 -16.01 -78.64 10.23
CA SER A 212 -15.63 -78.90 11.63
C SER A 212 -15.78 -80.36 12.06
N ALA A 213 -16.40 -81.22 11.26
CA ALA A 213 -16.59 -82.64 11.56
C ALA A 213 -15.56 -83.51 10.84
N SER A 214 -15.07 -84.57 11.49
CA SER A 214 -14.15 -85.50 10.83
C SER A 214 -14.86 -86.24 9.69
N ALA A 215 -14.13 -86.61 8.64
CA ALA A 215 -14.70 -87.36 7.51
C ALA A 215 -15.38 -88.67 7.97
N GLN A 216 -14.89 -89.27 9.06
CA GLN A 216 -15.48 -90.45 9.67
C GLN A 216 -16.81 -90.16 10.41
N ASP A 217 -16.92 -88.99 11.04
CA ASP A 217 -18.13 -88.57 11.75
C ASP A 217 -19.26 -88.18 10.80
N ILE A 218 -18.91 -87.50 9.70
CA ILE A 218 -19.84 -87.15 8.61
C ILE A 218 -20.42 -88.43 7.98
N GLU A 219 -19.59 -89.44 7.75
CA GLU A 219 -20.00 -90.73 7.20
C GLU A 219 -20.90 -91.51 8.18
N ALA A 220 -20.58 -91.49 9.47
CA ALA A 220 -21.41 -92.09 10.52
C ALA A 220 -22.80 -91.42 10.61
N LEU A 221 -22.86 -90.09 10.45
CA LEU A 221 -24.10 -89.35 10.44
C LEU A 221 -24.92 -89.59 9.16
N ARG A 222 -24.27 -89.65 7.99
CA ARG A 222 -24.92 -89.97 6.70
C ARG A 222 -25.60 -91.33 6.73
N ARG A 223 -24.92 -92.36 7.25
CA ARG A 223 -25.48 -93.70 7.41
C ARG A 223 -26.70 -93.74 8.33
N PHE A 224 -26.78 -92.83 9.30
CA PHE A 224 -27.94 -92.71 10.17
C PHE A 224 -29.12 -91.97 9.52
N LEU A 225 -28.84 -91.04 8.61
CA LEU A 225 -29.84 -90.24 7.89
C LEU A 225 -30.34 -90.89 6.59
N GLU A 226 -29.79 -92.05 6.20
CA GLU A 226 -30.16 -92.75 4.96
C GLU A 226 -31.59 -93.33 5.06
N PRO A 227 -32.48 -93.08 4.07
CA PRO A 227 -33.88 -93.51 4.14
C PRO A 227 -33.95 -95.04 3.99
N GLY A 228 -34.05 -95.73 5.12
CA GLY A 228 -34.05 -97.20 5.18
C GLY A 228 -33.64 -97.74 6.55
N MET A 229 -32.81 -97.00 7.30
CA MET A 229 -32.47 -97.30 8.69
C MET A 229 -33.48 -96.69 9.65
N THR A 230 -34.76 -97.04 9.48
CA THR A 230 -35.70 -96.92 10.60
C THR A 230 -35.16 -97.74 11.77
N ALA A 231 -35.41 -97.28 12.99
CA ALA A 231 -35.11 -97.96 14.26
C ALA A 231 -35.79 -99.35 14.42
N LEU A 232 -36.14 -100.02 13.32
CA LEU A 232 -36.76 -101.34 13.23
C LEU A 232 -35.76 -102.49 13.09
N GLN A 233 -34.47 -102.25 13.33
CA GLN A 233 -33.49 -103.30 13.61
C GLN A 233 -32.88 -103.20 15.01
N ALA A 234 -33.44 -102.36 15.89
CA ALA A 234 -33.13 -102.37 17.33
C ALA A 234 -33.88 -103.48 18.10
N GLY A 235 -34.50 -104.44 17.39
CA GLY A 235 -35.29 -105.53 17.96
C GLY A 235 -34.76 -106.94 17.70
N GLN A 236 -33.60 -107.12 17.05
CA GLN A 236 -32.97 -108.44 16.95
C GLN A 236 -31.88 -108.60 18.01
N ASN A 237 -32.17 -109.47 18.97
CA ASN A 237 -31.26 -109.96 20.00
C ASN A 237 -29.93 -110.43 19.38
N ASN A 238 -28.84 -109.71 19.66
CA ASN A 238 -27.49 -110.24 19.54
C ASN A 238 -27.04 -110.78 20.92
N PRO A 239 -26.70 -112.07 21.07
CA PRO A 239 -26.33 -112.68 22.36
C PRO A 239 -24.92 -112.35 22.89
N PHE A 240 -24.15 -111.47 22.24
CA PHE A 240 -22.80 -111.10 22.69
C PHE A 240 -22.76 -109.59 22.94
N GLY A 241 -22.71 -109.22 24.22
CA GLY A 241 -22.73 -107.86 24.70
C GLY A 241 -21.49 -107.07 24.33
N ASP A 242 -21.70 -106.00 23.55
CA ASP A 242 -20.99 -104.70 23.62
C ASP A 242 -21.52 -103.71 22.56
N TYR A 243 -22.81 -103.81 22.18
CA TYR A 243 -23.43 -102.84 21.28
C TYR A 243 -23.99 -101.67 22.09
N ALA A 244 -23.15 -100.65 22.32
CA ALA A 244 -23.64 -99.33 22.72
C ALA A 244 -24.62 -98.86 21.62
N PRO A 245 -25.83 -98.38 21.96
CA PRO A 245 -26.80 -98.01 20.94
C PRO A 245 -26.19 -96.92 20.06
N GLN A 246 -26.27 -97.06 18.73
CA GLN A 246 -25.67 -96.13 17.76
C GLN A 246 -26.05 -94.67 18.02
N SER A 247 -27.19 -94.43 18.68
CA SER A 247 -27.64 -93.12 19.13
C SER A 247 -26.65 -92.41 20.07
N THR A 248 -25.93 -93.11 20.95
CA THR A 248 -25.01 -92.48 21.92
C THR A 248 -23.74 -91.93 21.24
N ARG A 249 -23.22 -92.65 20.24
CA ARG A 249 -22.07 -92.18 19.45
C ARG A 249 -22.43 -90.97 18.59
N ILE A 250 -23.62 -90.99 18.00
CA ILE A 250 -24.15 -89.88 17.18
C ILE A 250 -24.45 -88.64 18.04
N GLN A 251 -24.99 -88.82 19.24
CA GLN A 251 -25.15 -87.74 20.21
C GLN A 251 -23.81 -87.09 20.57
N GLY A 252 -22.74 -87.87 20.79
CA GLY A 252 -21.40 -87.34 21.06
C GLY A 252 -20.85 -86.51 19.91
N ILE A 253 -21.06 -86.94 18.65
CA ILE A 253 -20.67 -86.19 17.46
C ILE A 253 -21.45 -84.88 17.36
N LEU A 254 -22.78 -84.92 17.53
CA LEU A 254 -23.63 -83.72 17.47
C LEU A 254 -23.32 -82.73 18.59
N HIS A 255 -23.03 -83.21 19.81
CA HIS A 255 -22.54 -82.38 20.90
C HIS A 255 -21.19 -81.74 20.57
N GLY A 256 -20.22 -82.51 20.06
CA GLY A 256 -18.93 -81.96 19.66
C GLY A 256 -19.04 -80.90 18.55
N MET A 257 -19.95 -81.10 17.58
CA MET A 257 -20.27 -80.09 16.57
C MET A 257 -20.93 -78.84 17.20
N TYR A 258 -21.89 -79.02 18.10
CA TYR A 258 -22.57 -77.93 18.81
C TYR A 258 -21.58 -77.08 19.61
N ASP A 259 -20.71 -77.73 20.39
CA ASP A 259 -19.67 -77.06 21.19
C ASP A 259 -18.68 -76.31 20.29
N SER A 260 -18.28 -76.92 19.16
CA SER A 260 -17.39 -76.29 18.18
C SER A 260 -18.02 -75.07 17.53
N PHE A 261 -19.29 -75.15 17.10
CA PHE A 261 -20.01 -74.02 16.51
C PHE A 261 -20.24 -72.90 17.51
N THR A 262 -20.58 -73.25 18.75
CA THR A 262 -20.74 -72.27 19.84
C THR A 262 -19.43 -71.55 20.12
N ALA A 263 -18.32 -72.29 20.25
CA ALA A 263 -17.00 -71.71 20.46
C ALA A 263 -16.53 -70.85 19.27
N GLN A 264 -16.82 -71.24 18.04
CA GLN A 264 -16.51 -70.45 16.84
C GLN A 264 -17.33 -69.16 16.80
N LEU A 265 -18.62 -69.21 17.15
CA LEU A 265 -19.48 -68.04 17.22
C LEU A 265 -19.02 -67.08 18.32
N GLU A 266 -18.67 -67.57 19.51
CA GLU A 266 -18.09 -66.75 20.57
C GLU A 266 -16.80 -66.08 20.13
N LYS A 267 -15.91 -66.82 19.46
CA LYS A 267 -14.68 -66.27 18.90
C LYS A 267 -14.94 -65.22 17.82
N ALA A 268 -15.87 -65.47 16.90
CA ALA A 268 -16.25 -64.52 15.85
C ALA A 268 -16.84 -63.24 16.46
N ASN A 269 -17.69 -63.36 17.48
CA ASN A 269 -18.24 -62.21 18.21
C ASN A 269 -17.14 -61.38 18.88
N ALA A 270 -16.14 -62.04 19.50
CA ALA A 270 -15.02 -61.36 20.12
C ALA A 270 -14.11 -60.66 19.09
N GLU A 271 -13.84 -61.32 17.95
CA GLU A 271 -13.08 -60.72 16.85
C GLU A 271 -13.81 -59.52 16.23
N GLU A 272 -15.11 -59.63 15.99
CA GLU A 272 -15.93 -58.52 15.48
C GLU A 272 -15.94 -57.33 16.43
N ALA A 273 -16.11 -57.57 17.74
CA ALA A 273 -16.06 -56.51 18.74
C ALA A 273 -14.69 -55.79 18.74
N SER A 274 -13.60 -56.55 18.55
CA SER A 274 -12.24 -55.99 18.42
C SER A 274 -12.09 -55.16 17.14
N ARG A 275 -12.56 -55.66 15.99
CA ARG A 275 -12.52 -54.94 14.70
C ARG A 275 -13.35 -53.67 14.74
N GLN A 276 -14.56 -53.73 15.32
CA GLN A 276 -15.42 -52.56 15.49
C GLN A 276 -14.75 -51.48 16.35
N LYS A 277 -14.15 -51.89 17.48
CA LYS A 277 -13.41 -50.96 18.34
C LYS A 277 -12.23 -50.32 17.61
N ALA A 278 -11.43 -51.11 16.88
CA ALA A 278 -10.31 -50.60 16.11
C ALA A 278 -10.74 -49.61 15.02
N PHE A 279 -11.88 -49.88 14.35
CA PHE A 279 -12.47 -48.98 13.38
C PHE A 279 -12.92 -47.66 14.04
N GLU A 280 -13.63 -47.73 15.17
CA GLU A 280 -14.06 -46.53 15.91
C GLU A 280 -12.87 -45.67 16.36
N GLU A 281 -11.80 -46.28 16.87
CA GLU A 281 -10.57 -45.59 17.25
C GLU A 281 -9.87 -44.94 16.04
N LEU A 282 -9.80 -45.63 14.90
CA LEU A 282 -9.28 -45.08 13.66
C LEU A 282 -10.11 -43.89 13.19
N MET A 283 -11.43 -44.02 13.20
CA MET A 283 -12.35 -42.95 12.78
C MET A 283 -12.26 -41.72 13.67
N GLN A 284 -12.16 -41.91 14.99
CA GLN A 284 -11.94 -40.81 15.92
C GLN A 284 -10.60 -40.10 15.66
N THR A 285 -9.54 -40.88 15.43
CA THR A 285 -8.21 -40.34 15.10
C THR A 285 -8.25 -39.55 13.79
N LYS A 286 -8.90 -40.09 12.75
CA LYS A 286 -9.03 -39.43 11.45
C LYS A 286 -9.87 -38.16 11.52
N GLN A 287 -10.95 -38.16 12.31
CA GLN A 287 -11.77 -36.97 12.54
C GLN A 287 -11.00 -35.88 13.29
N ALA A 288 -10.19 -36.25 14.29
CA ALA A 288 -9.33 -35.31 15.01
C ALA A 288 -8.23 -34.74 14.10
N GLU A 289 -7.60 -35.58 13.27
CA GLU A 289 -6.64 -35.18 12.25
C GLU A 289 -7.28 -34.20 11.24
N LEU A 290 -8.47 -34.50 10.73
CA LEU A 290 -9.21 -33.63 9.80
C LEU A 290 -9.50 -32.26 10.42
N ALA A 291 -9.98 -32.23 11.66
CA ALA A 291 -10.26 -30.97 12.37
C ALA A 291 -8.98 -30.14 12.56
N ALA A 292 -7.85 -30.78 12.91
CA ALA A 292 -6.57 -30.11 13.03
C ALA A 292 -6.06 -29.55 11.69
N LEU A 293 -6.16 -30.33 10.61
CA LEU A 293 -5.79 -29.91 9.25
C LEU A 293 -6.65 -28.73 8.77
N GLN A 294 -7.96 -28.77 8.99
CA GLN A 294 -8.86 -27.67 8.63
C GLN A 294 -8.57 -26.40 9.43
N ALA A 295 -8.32 -26.52 10.73
CA ALA A 295 -7.93 -25.39 11.57
C ALA A 295 -6.59 -24.77 11.12
N ALA A 296 -5.62 -25.61 10.78
CA ALA A 296 -4.35 -25.16 10.22
C ALA A 296 -4.54 -24.45 8.87
N LEU A 297 -5.39 -25.00 7.98
CA LEU A 297 -5.67 -24.42 6.67
C LEU A 297 -6.27 -23.01 6.80
N GLU A 298 -7.29 -22.83 7.65
CA GLU A 298 -7.94 -21.55 7.83
C GLU A 298 -7.01 -20.51 8.45
N LYS A 299 -6.17 -20.93 9.42
CA LYS A 299 -5.13 -20.06 9.97
C LYS A 299 -4.14 -19.62 8.88
N GLN A 300 -3.64 -20.55 8.07
CA GLN A 300 -2.68 -20.25 7.01
C GLN A 300 -3.25 -19.33 5.95
N LYS A 301 -4.52 -19.52 5.54
CA LYS A 301 -5.21 -18.61 4.62
C LYS A 301 -5.37 -17.21 5.21
N SER A 302 -5.75 -17.11 6.48
CA SER A 302 -5.87 -15.82 7.18
C SER A 302 -4.54 -15.09 7.23
N ASP A 303 -3.47 -15.80 7.64
CA ASP A 303 -2.12 -15.24 7.70
C ASP A 303 -1.63 -14.81 6.30
N GLU A 304 -1.83 -15.64 5.27
CA GLU A 304 -1.50 -15.29 3.89
C GLU A 304 -2.24 -14.02 3.41
N ALA A 305 -3.54 -13.91 3.71
CA ALA A 305 -4.34 -12.75 3.34
C ALA A 305 -3.85 -11.46 4.02
N GLN A 306 -3.54 -11.53 5.33
CA GLN A 306 -2.96 -10.40 6.05
C GLN A 306 -1.60 -9.99 5.48
N LYS A 307 -0.74 -10.94 5.16
CA LYS A 307 0.59 -10.68 4.58
C LYS A 307 0.49 -10.09 3.17
N LYS A 308 -0.46 -10.56 2.34
CA LYS A 308 -0.75 -9.98 1.02
C LYS A 308 -1.23 -8.53 1.12
N LYS A 309 -2.07 -8.22 2.12
CA LYS A 309 -2.48 -6.83 2.40
C LYS A 309 -1.27 -5.96 2.72
N ILE A 310 -0.45 -6.37 3.70
CA ILE A 310 0.75 -5.62 4.11
C ILE A 310 1.72 -5.47 2.92
N LEU A 311 1.85 -6.48 2.06
CA LEU A 311 2.67 -6.43 0.86
C LEU A 311 2.16 -5.36 -0.13
N ALA A 312 0.85 -5.29 -0.37
CA ALA A 312 0.25 -4.28 -1.23
C ALA A 312 0.45 -2.87 -0.65
N ASP A 313 0.18 -2.69 0.65
CA ASP A 313 0.34 -1.42 1.35
C ASP A 313 1.81 -0.97 1.31
N SER A 314 2.75 -1.86 1.62
CA SER A 314 4.20 -1.57 1.60
C SER A 314 4.69 -1.21 0.19
N ARG A 315 4.11 -1.82 -0.85
CA ARG A 315 4.44 -1.51 -2.24
C ARG A 315 3.96 -0.11 -2.63
N MET A 316 2.77 0.29 -2.17
CA MET A 316 2.26 1.64 -2.37
C MET A 316 3.12 2.66 -1.62
N SER A 317 3.36 2.44 -0.32
CA SER A 317 4.20 3.32 0.50
C SER A 317 5.61 3.50 -0.08
N LYS A 318 6.21 2.44 -0.63
CA LYS A 318 7.51 2.55 -1.30
C LYS A 318 7.44 3.47 -2.52
N LYS A 319 6.42 3.29 -3.37
CA LYS A 319 6.23 4.10 -4.57
C LYS A 319 5.99 5.57 -4.24
N ASP A 320 5.16 5.85 -3.23
CA ASP A 320 4.88 7.21 -2.80
C ASP A 320 6.14 7.88 -2.22
N THR A 321 6.93 7.16 -1.44
CA THR A 321 8.22 7.64 -0.93
C THR A 321 9.23 7.88 -2.06
N GLU A 322 9.28 7.04 -3.10
CA GLU A 322 10.12 7.27 -4.28
C GLU A 322 9.71 8.55 -5.04
N VAL A 323 8.41 8.81 -5.18
CA VAL A 323 7.91 10.04 -5.79
C VAL A 323 8.28 11.26 -4.95
N GLN A 324 8.07 11.20 -3.63
CA GLN A 324 8.40 12.27 -2.70
C GLN A 324 9.90 12.56 -2.68
N LEU A 325 10.75 11.53 -2.68
CA LEU A 325 12.20 11.64 -2.74
C LEU A 325 12.64 12.44 -3.98
N ASN A 326 12.11 12.12 -5.15
CA ASN A 326 12.46 12.83 -6.39
C ASN A 326 12.04 14.32 -6.33
N ALA A 327 10.87 14.61 -5.74
CA ALA A 327 10.40 15.98 -5.53
C ALA A 327 11.31 16.74 -4.56
N ASP A 328 11.73 16.10 -3.47
CA ASP A 328 12.63 16.71 -2.47
C ASP A 328 14.04 16.93 -3.02
N GLU A 329 14.58 16.01 -3.83
CA GLU A 329 15.86 16.18 -4.53
C GLU A 329 15.82 17.37 -5.50
N THR A 330 14.72 17.51 -6.25
CA THR A 330 14.51 18.66 -7.15
C THR A 330 14.44 19.97 -6.37
N LEU A 331 13.61 20.01 -5.32
CA LEU A 331 13.46 21.18 -4.47
C LEU A 331 14.78 21.59 -3.79
N LEU A 332 15.60 20.63 -3.36
CA LEU A 332 16.91 20.91 -2.78
C LEU A 332 17.84 21.56 -3.80
N GLN A 333 17.86 21.09 -5.05
CA GLN A 333 18.67 21.70 -6.10
C GLN A 333 18.18 23.10 -6.45
N ASP A 334 16.87 23.28 -6.66
CA ASP A 334 16.28 24.59 -6.95
C ASP A 334 16.55 25.59 -5.82
N THR A 335 16.49 25.13 -4.56
CA THR A 335 16.83 25.94 -3.39
C THR A 335 18.30 26.32 -3.41
N LYS A 336 19.22 25.38 -3.64
CA LYS A 336 20.66 25.67 -3.75
C LYS A 336 20.96 26.72 -4.82
N ASP A 337 20.35 26.57 -5.99
CA ASP A 337 20.52 27.51 -7.10
C ASP A 337 19.90 28.88 -6.81
N GLY A 338 18.72 28.91 -6.20
CA GLY A 338 18.08 30.15 -5.72
C GLY A 338 18.96 30.89 -4.74
N CYS A 339 19.46 30.18 -3.72
CA CYS A 339 20.34 30.73 -2.69
C CYS A 339 21.66 31.25 -3.29
N ARG A 340 22.27 30.52 -4.23
CA ARG A 340 23.49 30.96 -4.93
C ARG A 340 23.26 32.22 -5.76
N ARG A 341 22.17 32.27 -6.53
CA ARG A 341 21.81 33.46 -7.34
C ARG A 341 21.59 34.69 -6.46
N MET A 342 20.86 34.54 -5.36
CA MET A 342 20.61 35.65 -4.43
C MET A 342 21.89 36.12 -3.74
N ALA A 343 22.77 35.20 -3.34
CA ALA A 343 24.07 35.55 -2.77
C ALA A 343 24.93 36.37 -3.75
N SER A 344 25.02 35.94 -5.02
CA SER A 344 25.73 36.71 -6.05
C SER A 344 25.11 38.08 -6.30
N ALA A 345 23.78 38.17 -6.35
CA ALA A 345 23.08 39.43 -6.58
C ALA A 345 23.23 40.40 -5.39
N TRP A 346 23.19 39.90 -4.15
CA TRP A 346 23.44 40.69 -2.96
C TRP A 346 24.88 41.20 -2.89
N ALA A 347 25.86 40.35 -3.21
CA ALA A 347 27.27 40.74 -3.24
C ALA A 347 27.51 41.88 -4.25
N GLU A 348 26.93 41.76 -5.45
CA GLU A 348 27.07 42.78 -6.49
C GLU A 348 26.36 44.09 -6.11
N ARG A 349 25.13 44.03 -5.60
CA ARG A 349 24.43 45.24 -5.14
C ARG A 349 25.14 45.91 -3.96
N SER A 350 25.70 45.14 -3.04
CA SER A 350 26.47 45.67 -1.91
C SER A 350 27.76 46.35 -2.37
N ARG A 351 28.44 45.77 -3.37
CA ARG A 351 29.61 46.38 -4.02
C ARG A 351 29.25 47.70 -4.70
N LEU A 352 28.20 47.71 -5.54
CA LEU A 352 27.75 48.91 -6.24
C LEU A 352 27.29 50.01 -5.27
N ARG A 353 26.54 49.66 -4.22
CA ARG A 353 26.15 50.59 -3.16
C ARG A 353 27.37 51.23 -2.49
N THR A 354 28.41 50.44 -2.21
CA THR A 354 29.63 50.97 -1.61
C THR A 354 30.31 51.97 -2.55
N GLN A 355 30.36 51.67 -3.85
CA GLN A 355 30.89 52.58 -4.87
C GLN A 355 30.05 53.86 -5.01
N GLU A 356 28.72 53.74 -4.96
CA GLU A 356 27.79 54.85 -4.96
C GLU A 356 28.03 55.76 -3.75
N LEU A 357 28.06 55.21 -2.52
CA LEU A 357 28.31 55.98 -1.30
C LEU A 357 29.66 56.72 -1.34
N VAL A 358 30.71 56.10 -1.88
CA VAL A 358 32.01 56.75 -2.10
C VAL A 358 31.90 57.88 -3.13
N GLY A 359 31.19 57.67 -4.23
CA GLY A 359 30.95 58.69 -5.25
C GLY A 359 30.17 59.89 -4.70
N MET A 360 29.12 59.62 -3.93
CA MET A 360 28.31 60.65 -3.26
C MET A 360 29.13 61.42 -2.23
N ALA A 361 29.96 60.74 -1.44
CA ALA A 361 30.86 61.40 -0.49
C ALA A 361 31.84 62.34 -1.19
N LYS A 362 32.45 61.90 -2.30
CA LYS A 362 33.34 62.74 -3.13
C LYS A 362 32.59 63.93 -3.74
N ALA A 363 31.38 63.74 -4.23
CA ALA A 363 30.56 64.82 -4.78
C ALA A 363 30.22 65.87 -3.70
N ILE A 364 29.88 65.43 -2.49
CA ILE A 364 29.63 66.31 -1.34
C ILE A 364 30.89 67.10 -0.97
N ASP A 365 32.07 66.47 -1.00
CA ASP A 365 33.36 67.11 -0.71
C ASP A 365 33.72 68.19 -1.76
N ILE A 366 33.62 67.85 -3.04
CA ILE A 366 33.90 68.78 -4.15
C ILE A 366 32.95 69.98 -4.13
N LEU A 367 31.64 69.73 -4.02
CA LEU A 367 30.64 70.81 -4.02
C LEU A 367 30.62 71.60 -2.71
N GLY A 368 31.10 70.99 -1.61
CA GLY A 368 31.21 71.59 -0.29
C GLY A 368 32.43 72.48 -0.10
N ASN A 369 33.41 72.41 -1.00
CA ASN A 369 34.63 73.21 -0.93
C ASN A 369 34.30 74.71 -1.10
N PRO A 370 34.77 75.61 -0.21
CA PRO A 370 34.57 77.06 -0.32
C PRO A 370 34.92 77.65 -1.68
N GLN A 371 36.02 77.18 -2.31
CA GLN A 371 36.44 77.65 -3.64
C GLN A 371 35.46 77.25 -4.74
N ALA A 372 34.89 76.04 -4.66
CA ALA A 372 33.86 75.60 -5.60
C ALA A 372 32.59 76.42 -5.40
N MET A 373 32.19 76.68 -4.15
CA MET A 373 31.03 77.52 -3.84
C MET A 373 31.17 78.96 -4.35
N GLU A 374 32.34 79.57 -4.21
CA GLU A 374 32.63 80.90 -4.77
C GLU A 374 32.55 80.90 -6.30
N THR A 375 33.17 79.92 -6.97
CA THR A 375 33.11 79.79 -8.43
C THR A 375 31.66 79.68 -8.93
N PHE A 376 30.80 78.94 -8.24
CA PHE A 376 29.37 78.85 -8.55
C PHE A 376 28.58 80.11 -8.22
N ARG A 377 28.98 80.85 -7.17
CA ARG A 377 28.36 82.15 -6.83
C ARG A 377 28.68 83.21 -7.88
N ASP A 378 29.91 83.22 -8.37
CA ASP A 378 30.37 84.17 -9.39
C ASP A 378 29.77 83.87 -10.77
N SER A 379 29.53 82.60 -11.07
CA SER A 379 28.85 82.17 -12.31
C SER A 379 27.31 82.25 -12.26
N ALA A 380 26.71 82.49 -11.08
CA ALA A 380 25.25 82.66 -10.92
C ALA A 380 24.70 83.94 -11.58
N MET A 381 25.56 84.90 -11.92
CA MET A 381 25.17 86.15 -12.60
C MET A 381 25.11 86.04 -14.13
N THR A 382 25.39 84.85 -14.70
CA THR A 382 25.50 84.68 -16.16
C THR A 382 24.36 83.86 -16.77
N PHE A 383 23.35 83.47 -16.00
CA PHE A 383 22.16 82.80 -16.55
C PHE A 383 21.16 83.85 -17.07
N THR A 384 21.46 84.41 -18.25
CA THR A 384 20.46 85.14 -19.04
C THR A 384 19.39 84.16 -19.47
N GLN A 385 18.33 84.08 -18.68
CA GLN A 385 17.12 83.36 -19.02
C GLN A 385 16.45 84.09 -20.19
N LEU A 386 16.72 83.66 -21.44
CA LEU A 386 15.91 84.06 -22.58
C LEU A 386 14.50 83.51 -22.35
N SER A 387 13.56 84.40 -22.06
CA SER A 387 12.14 84.12 -22.11
C SER A 387 11.79 83.68 -23.53
N VAL A 388 11.76 82.37 -23.75
CA VAL A 388 11.11 81.80 -24.93
C VAL A 388 9.61 81.94 -24.69
N SER A 389 9.05 83.07 -25.09
CA SER A 389 7.64 83.15 -25.42
C SER A 389 7.34 82.01 -26.40
N SER A 390 6.27 81.26 -26.12
CA SER A 390 5.84 80.09 -26.90
C SER A 390 5.43 80.50 -28.31
N ALA A 391 6.41 80.84 -29.15
CA ALA A 391 6.26 80.89 -30.59
C ALA A 391 6.35 79.43 -31.06
N ARG A 392 5.19 78.92 -31.49
CA ARG A 392 4.96 77.72 -32.30
C ARG A 392 6.24 76.95 -32.61
N ARG A 393 6.30 75.71 -32.10
CA ARG A 393 7.16 74.63 -32.59
C ARG A 393 6.94 74.48 -34.10
N HIS A 394 7.66 75.27 -34.89
CA HIS A 394 7.72 75.11 -36.32
C HIS A 394 8.71 73.98 -36.55
N GLN A 395 8.25 72.94 -37.24
CA GLN A 395 9.09 71.87 -37.76
C GLN A 395 10.19 72.52 -38.60
N THR A 396 11.38 72.70 -38.02
CA THR A 396 12.57 73.10 -38.78
C THR A 396 13.57 71.95 -38.82
N ALA A 397 13.08 70.72 -39.02
CA ALA A 397 13.86 69.70 -39.71
C ALA A 397 13.94 70.14 -41.19
N GLY A 398 14.81 71.10 -41.50
CA GLY A 398 14.96 71.65 -42.86
C GLY A 398 15.33 73.13 -42.96
N GLY A 399 15.29 73.90 -41.85
CA GLY A 399 15.57 75.34 -41.88
C GLY A 399 16.98 75.69 -42.39
N GLY A 400 18.00 74.92 -41.98
CA GLY A 400 19.37 75.07 -42.48
C GLY A 400 19.51 74.76 -43.98
N ALA A 401 18.76 73.77 -44.49
CA ALA A 401 18.78 73.41 -45.90
C ALA A 401 18.10 74.47 -46.79
N ILE A 402 17.02 75.11 -46.30
CA ILE A 402 16.33 76.19 -47.00
C ILE A 402 17.19 77.47 -46.98
N ALA A 403 17.75 77.83 -45.83
CA ALA A 403 18.65 78.97 -45.68
C ALA A 403 19.92 78.81 -46.53
N TYR A 404 20.50 77.60 -46.58
CA TYR A 404 21.63 77.30 -47.44
C TYR A 404 21.29 77.43 -48.93
N LYS A 405 20.13 76.93 -49.37
CA LYS A 405 19.68 77.09 -50.78
C LYS A 405 19.55 78.56 -51.18
N GLN A 406 18.90 79.38 -50.34
CA GLN A 406 18.74 80.81 -50.61
C GLN A 406 20.07 81.58 -50.57
N LEU A 407 20.94 81.27 -49.61
CA LEU A 407 22.28 81.87 -49.55
C LEU A 407 23.13 81.46 -50.75
N ARG A 408 23.04 80.21 -51.21
CA ARG A 408 23.75 79.72 -52.40
C ARG A 408 23.30 80.44 -53.67
N GLU A 409 22.00 80.69 -53.82
CA GLU A 409 21.43 81.45 -54.94
C GLU A 409 21.92 82.90 -54.95
N LEU A 410 21.93 83.57 -53.80
CA LEU A 410 22.48 84.93 -53.64
C LEU A 410 23.99 85.00 -53.89
N VAL A 411 24.74 83.96 -53.53
CA VAL A 411 26.18 83.84 -53.82
C VAL A 411 26.41 83.73 -55.33
N SER A 412 25.59 82.95 -56.05
CA SER A 412 25.70 82.84 -57.51
C SER A 412 25.35 84.13 -58.25
N GLN A 413 24.47 84.96 -57.70
CA GLN A 413 24.09 86.23 -58.32
C GLN A 413 25.11 87.35 -58.03
N HIS A 414 25.53 87.50 -56.76
CA HIS A 414 26.34 88.65 -56.34
C HIS A 414 27.85 88.35 -56.22
N HIS A 415 28.28 87.11 -56.46
CA HIS A 415 29.70 86.68 -56.45
C HIS A 415 30.46 87.09 -55.17
N SER A 416 29.74 87.26 -54.06
CA SER A 416 30.28 87.71 -52.77
C SER A 416 30.90 86.54 -52.02
N MET A 417 32.21 86.63 -51.80
CA MET A 417 32.97 85.59 -51.11
C MET A 417 32.63 85.47 -49.62
N ASN A 418 32.08 86.54 -49.02
CA ASN A 418 31.61 86.53 -47.64
C ASN A 418 30.28 85.79 -47.49
N LEU A 419 29.38 85.92 -48.47
CA LEU A 419 28.13 85.14 -48.50
C LEU A 419 28.43 83.65 -48.76
N ALA A 420 29.44 83.33 -49.56
CA ALA A 420 29.87 81.94 -49.79
C ALA A 420 30.38 81.28 -48.50
N LYS A 421 31.18 82.00 -47.71
CA LYS A 421 31.65 81.54 -46.39
C LYS A 421 30.51 81.38 -45.39
N LEU A 422 29.51 82.27 -45.41
CA LEU A 422 28.35 82.16 -44.54
C LEU A 422 27.48 80.96 -44.93
N ALA A 423 27.25 80.75 -46.23
CA ALA A 423 26.54 79.59 -46.74
C ALA A 423 27.24 78.28 -46.33
N ALA A 424 28.57 78.20 -46.47
CA ALA A 424 29.34 77.03 -46.03
C ALA A 424 29.18 76.74 -44.53
N LYS A 425 29.24 77.76 -43.67
CA LYS A 425 29.02 77.60 -42.23
C LYS A 425 27.60 77.17 -41.86
N VAL A 426 26.59 77.61 -42.62
CA VAL A 426 25.20 77.16 -42.42
C VAL A 426 25.01 75.72 -42.90
N HIS A 427 25.78 75.29 -43.91
CA HIS A 427 25.76 73.92 -44.41
C HIS A 427 26.46 72.91 -43.49
N GLU A 428 27.58 73.31 -42.89
CA GLU A 428 28.40 72.45 -42.02
C GLU A 428 27.74 72.11 -40.66
N GLY A 429 26.58 72.71 -40.35
CA GLY A 429 25.85 72.45 -39.12
C GLY A 429 26.46 73.14 -37.89
N GLY A 430 25.64 73.30 -36.84
CA GLY A 430 26.06 73.95 -35.60
C GLY A 430 26.76 72.97 -34.63
N PRO A 431 27.48 73.49 -33.62
CA PRO A 431 28.20 72.67 -32.63
C PRO A 431 27.30 71.76 -31.76
N PHE A 432 25.97 71.88 -31.86
CA PHE A 432 24.99 71.16 -31.05
C PHE A 432 24.44 69.88 -31.68
N GLU A 433 24.79 69.52 -32.92
CA GLU A 433 24.30 68.26 -33.51
C GLU A 433 24.69 67.02 -32.70
N LYS A 434 25.90 66.99 -32.14
CA LYS A 434 26.34 65.91 -31.24
C LYS A 434 25.48 65.82 -29.97
N VAL A 435 25.05 66.96 -29.43
CA VAL A 435 24.20 67.03 -28.23
C VAL A 435 22.79 66.55 -28.55
N ILE A 436 22.24 66.94 -29.70
CA ILE A 436 20.93 66.48 -30.19
C ILE A 436 20.95 64.96 -30.40
N ALA A 437 22.01 64.42 -31.01
CA ALA A 437 22.18 62.97 -31.19
C ALA A 437 22.29 62.21 -29.85
N MET A 438 22.97 62.78 -28.84
CA MET A 438 23.01 62.20 -27.49
C MET A 438 21.64 62.19 -26.82
N ILE A 439 20.84 63.26 -26.99
CA ILE A 439 19.47 63.33 -26.48
C ILE A 439 18.59 62.27 -27.16
N ASP A 440 18.66 62.13 -28.48
CA ASP A 440 17.90 61.12 -29.22
C ASP A 440 18.29 59.69 -28.79
N HIS A 441 19.57 59.45 -28.53
CA HIS A 441 20.04 58.17 -27.99
C HIS A 441 19.49 57.90 -26.58
N MET A 442 19.45 58.92 -25.71
CA MET A 442 18.89 58.80 -24.37
C MET A 442 17.37 58.57 -24.39
N VAL A 443 16.63 59.28 -25.25
CA VAL A 443 15.19 59.07 -25.45
C VAL A 443 14.92 57.66 -25.99
N SER A 444 15.75 57.17 -26.92
CA SER A 444 15.67 55.79 -27.44
C SER A 444 15.99 54.74 -26.37
N ALA A 445 16.97 55.00 -25.49
CA ALA A 445 17.28 54.13 -24.36
C ALA A 445 16.10 54.05 -23.38
N ILE A 446 15.52 55.19 -22.99
CA ILE A 446 14.37 55.25 -22.07
C ILE A 446 13.16 54.50 -22.64
N ARG A 447 12.87 54.66 -23.94
CA ARG A 447 11.76 53.91 -24.58
C ARG A 447 12.00 52.39 -24.59
N ARG A 448 13.26 51.96 -24.74
CA ARG A 448 13.62 50.53 -24.67
C ARG A 448 13.54 49.99 -23.24
N GLU A 449 13.90 50.79 -22.24
CA GLU A 449 13.72 50.44 -20.83
C GLU A 449 12.25 50.34 -20.47
N GLU A 450 11.43 51.32 -20.86
CA GLU A 450 9.98 51.31 -20.65
C GLU A 450 9.32 50.05 -21.25
N ALA A 451 9.71 49.66 -22.47
CA ALA A 451 9.19 48.43 -23.09
C ALA A 451 9.58 47.16 -22.30
N ARG A 452 10.81 47.07 -21.78
CA ARG A 452 11.27 45.95 -20.95
C ARG A 452 10.57 45.93 -19.59
N ASP A 453 10.34 47.09 -18.99
CA ASP A 453 9.62 47.21 -17.72
C ASP A 453 8.15 46.81 -17.86
N ILE A 454 7.50 47.18 -18.97
CA ILE A 454 6.15 46.72 -19.32
C ILE A 454 6.14 45.20 -19.47
N GLU A 455 7.08 44.63 -20.24
CA GLU A 455 7.17 43.19 -20.43
C GLU A 455 7.41 42.45 -19.10
N HIS A 456 8.26 42.99 -18.24
CA HIS A 456 8.53 42.43 -16.92
C HIS A 456 7.31 42.51 -16.00
N ARG A 457 6.61 43.66 -15.98
CA ARG A 457 5.37 43.84 -15.23
C ARG A 457 4.31 42.85 -15.68
N ASP A 458 4.09 42.72 -16.99
CA ASP A 458 3.06 41.84 -17.54
C ASP A 458 3.39 40.36 -17.23
N ARG A 459 4.66 39.97 -17.33
CA ARG A 459 5.14 38.65 -16.89
C ARG A 459 4.88 38.41 -15.40
N CYS A 460 5.15 39.40 -14.55
CA CYS A 460 4.93 39.32 -13.10
C CYS A 460 3.43 39.20 -12.77
N GLN A 461 2.59 40.04 -13.36
CA GLN A 461 1.14 40.01 -13.18
C GLN A 461 0.53 38.68 -13.67
N ASN A 462 0.95 38.20 -14.84
CA ASN A 462 0.49 36.91 -15.37
C ASN A 462 0.94 35.74 -14.48
N SER A 463 2.16 35.77 -13.96
CA SER A 463 2.66 34.77 -13.02
C SER A 463 1.89 34.77 -11.70
N GLN A 464 1.61 35.96 -11.14
CA GLN A 464 0.78 36.08 -9.93
C GLN A 464 -0.65 35.58 -10.16
N ALA A 465 -1.29 35.96 -11.27
CA ALA A 465 -2.62 35.46 -11.62
C ALA A 465 -2.63 33.93 -11.79
N LYS A 466 -1.60 33.37 -12.44
CA LYS A 466 -1.44 31.93 -12.56
C LYS A 466 -1.29 31.25 -11.21
N ASN A 467 -0.40 31.74 -10.34
CA ASN A 467 -0.23 31.19 -9.00
C ASN A 467 -1.51 31.27 -8.17
N GLN A 468 -2.30 32.34 -8.32
CA GLN A 468 -3.59 32.48 -7.64
C GLN A 468 -4.62 31.45 -8.15
N ASN A 469 -4.66 31.22 -9.47
CA ASN A 469 -5.51 30.21 -10.08
C ASN A 469 -5.07 28.80 -9.66
N ASP A 470 -3.77 28.52 -9.65
CA ASP A 470 -3.23 27.23 -9.21
C ASP A 470 -3.51 27.00 -7.72
N LEU A 471 -3.43 28.04 -6.88
CA LEU A 471 -3.82 27.98 -5.46
C LEU A 471 -5.29 27.64 -5.27
N THR A 472 -6.18 28.26 -6.04
CA THR A 472 -7.62 27.99 -5.96
C THR A 472 -7.97 26.59 -6.45
N ASP A 473 -7.39 26.14 -7.57
CA ASP A 473 -7.57 24.76 -8.07
C ASP A 473 -7.03 23.71 -7.08
N LEU A 474 -5.87 23.96 -6.46
CA LEU A 474 -5.33 23.10 -5.42
C LEU A 474 -6.21 23.08 -4.16
N ALA A 475 -6.78 24.23 -3.75
CA ALA A 475 -7.71 24.30 -2.63
C ALA A 475 -9.00 23.51 -2.92
N ASP A 476 -9.53 23.62 -4.13
CA ASP A 476 -10.71 22.88 -4.57
C ASP A 476 -10.43 21.37 -4.60
N LYS A 477 -9.26 20.94 -5.11
CA LYS A 477 -8.84 19.53 -5.06
C LYS A 477 -8.67 19.02 -3.63
N ALA A 478 -8.06 19.82 -2.76
CA ALA A 478 -7.90 19.47 -1.36
C ALA A 478 -9.26 19.28 -0.66
N SER A 479 -10.24 20.15 -0.93
CA SER A 479 -11.59 20.00 -0.39
C SER A 479 -12.29 18.73 -0.90
N LYS A 480 -12.17 18.39 -2.20
CA LYS A 480 -12.70 17.15 -2.76
C LYS A 480 -12.11 15.91 -2.11
N VAL A 481 -10.77 15.85 -1.99
CA VAL A 481 -10.09 14.73 -1.34
C VAL A 481 -10.51 14.62 0.13
N THR A 482 -10.70 15.74 0.83
CA THR A 482 -11.19 15.74 2.22
C THR A 482 -12.60 15.12 2.31
N SER A 483 -13.51 15.50 1.43
CA SER A 483 -14.85 14.90 1.39
C SER A 483 -14.85 13.42 0.99
N GLU A 484 -13.91 12.99 0.15
CA GLU A 484 -13.73 11.57 -0.18
C GLU A 484 -13.21 10.77 1.03
N ILE A 485 -12.27 11.33 1.80
CA ILE A 485 -11.78 10.73 3.05
C ILE A 485 -12.93 10.58 4.05
N GLU A 486 -13.74 11.61 4.26
CA GLU A 486 -14.91 11.56 5.16
C GLU A 486 -15.87 10.44 4.72
N ARG A 487 -16.18 10.34 3.42
CA ARG A 487 -17.03 9.25 2.89
C ARG A 487 -16.43 7.86 3.09
N MET A 488 -15.11 7.72 2.97
CA MET A 488 -14.43 6.45 3.21
C MET A 488 -14.44 6.07 4.70
N GLN A 489 -14.29 7.05 5.59
CA GLN A 489 -14.41 6.85 7.04
C GLN A 489 -15.83 6.45 7.44
N ASP A 490 -16.85 7.12 6.90
CA ASP A 490 -18.26 6.75 7.12
C ASP A 490 -18.54 5.32 6.64
N ALA A 491 -17.96 4.92 5.49
CA ALA A 491 -18.11 3.58 4.96
C ALA A 491 -17.38 2.53 5.83
N GLU A 492 -16.22 2.88 6.38
CA GLU A 492 -15.47 2.04 7.33
C GLU A 492 -16.28 1.82 8.62
N GLU A 493 -16.87 2.87 9.20
CA GLU A 493 -17.76 2.76 10.37
C GLU A 493 -19.00 1.90 10.07
N GLN A 494 -19.63 2.09 8.90
CA GLN A 494 -20.76 1.27 8.49
C GLN A 494 -20.39 -0.21 8.32
N LEU A 495 -19.23 -0.51 7.75
CA LEU A 495 -18.75 -1.88 7.61
C LEU A 495 -18.39 -2.48 8.98
N ALA A 496 -17.75 -1.72 9.86
CA ALA A 496 -17.45 -2.13 11.23
C ALA A 496 -18.75 -2.47 12.00
N SER A 497 -19.79 -1.64 11.86
CA SER A 497 -21.10 -1.86 12.50
C SER A 497 -21.88 -3.08 11.97
N LYS A 498 -21.57 -3.55 10.75
CA LYS A 498 -22.17 -4.76 10.16
C LYS A 498 -21.42 -6.04 10.52
N ILE A 499 -20.17 -5.93 10.98
CA ILE A 499 -19.31 -7.04 11.39
C ILE A 499 -19.47 -7.32 12.90
N ALA A 500 -19.77 -6.28 13.70
CA ALA A 500 -20.21 -6.39 15.09
C ALA A 500 -21.68 -6.85 15.17
#